data_AF-A0A0B2WLH3-F1
#
_entry.id   AF-A0A0B2WLH3-F1
#
_cell.length_a   1.000
_cell.length_b   1.000
_cell.length_c   1.000
_cell.angle_alpha   90.00
_cell.angle_beta   90.00
_cell.angle_gamma   90.00
#
_symmetry.space_group_name_H-M   'P 1'
#
loop_
_entity.id
_entity.type
_entity.pdbx_description
1 polymer ?
#
loop_
_entity_poly.entity_id
_entity_poly.type
_entity_poly.pdbx_seq_one_letter_code
_entity_poly.pdbx_strand_id
1 'polypeptide(L)'
;MDKATHNTGAVIQVNSPNKENNLPDAFTFIQHVQQSPMADVGLPKSHHVRANVGPVTFDGYILPEKDTLMGVLYLLNIQLGKVSGSIERGVKATARLASATGDVVFFKQDKEVWMKIDISVIGAPWKMEQAIWPPKHHK
;
A
#
# COMPACT_ATOMS: atom_id res chain seq x y z
N MET A 1 16.12 1.91 38.24
CA MET A 1 15.34 1.00 37.37
C MET A 1 15.11 1.74 36.07
N ASP A 2 16.04 1.60 35.13
CA ASP A 2 15.99 2.31 33.85
C ASP A 2 15.12 1.55 32.85
N LYS A 3 14.12 2.25 32.29
CA LYS A 3 13.30 1.75 31.20
C LYS A 3 14.10 1.83 29.90
N ALA A 4 14.49 0.67 29.37
CA ALA A 4 15.07 0.57 28.04
C ALA A 4 14.01 0.94 26.97
N THR A 5 14.10 2.15 26.45
CA THR A 5 13.35 2.60 25.27
C THR A 5 13.88 1.83 24.05
N HIS A 6 13.13 0.82 23.60
CA HIS A 6 13.46 0.10 22.37
C HIS A 6 13.10 0.98 21.16
N ASN A 7 14.09 1.68 20.62
CA ASN A 7 13.98 2.33 19.32
C ASN A 7 14.16 1.27 18.23
N THR A 8 13.06 0.66 17.78
CA THR A 8 13.08 -0.22 16.60
C THR A 8 13.15 0.64 15.35
N GLY A 9 14.37 1.06 14.96
CA GLY A 9 14.62 1.74 13.69
C GLY A 9 14.73 0.74 12.55
N ALA A 10 13.85 0.84 11.55
CA ALA A 10 14.02 0.13 10.28
C ALA A 10 14.96 0.97 9.38
N VAL A 11 16.13 0.42 9.06
CA VAL A 11 17.03 0.99 8.05
C VAL A 11 16.58 0.49 6.68
N ILE A 12 16.14 1.41 5.80
CA ILE A 12 15.71 1.07 4.44
C ILE A 12 16.83 1.45 3.47
N GLN A 13 17.41 0.44 2.83
CA GLN A 13 18.41 0.61 1.77
C GLN A 13 17.72 0.83 0.42
N VAL A 14 18.07 1.94 -0.23
CA VAL A 14 17.58 2.38 -1.54
C VAL A 14 18.39 1.68 -2.65
N ASN A 15 17.74 0.92 -3.52
CA ASN A 15 18.34 0.45 -4.77
C ASN A 15 17.46 0.91 -5.95
N SER A 16 18.06 1.64 -6.88
CA SER A 16 17.43 2.03 -8.15
C SER A 16 17.12 0.78 -9.01
N PRO A 17 16.00 0.76 -9.76
CA PRO A 17 15.58 -0.43 -10.50
C PRO A 17 16.54 -0.76 -11.67
N ASN A 18 16.83 -2.06 -11.79
CA ASN A 18 17.54 -2.65 -12.93
C ASN A 18 16.58 -2.66 -14.14
N LYS A 19 17.00 -2.11 -15.28
CA LYS A 19 16.19 -1.85 -16.50
C LYS A 19 15.65 -3.09 -17.23
N GLU A 20 15.67 -4.27 -16.62
CA GLU A 20 15.44 -5.54 -17.32
C GLU A 20 14.02 -6.10 -17.20
N ASN A 21 13.20 -5.58 -16.28
CA ASN A 21 11.81 -6.02 -16.13
C ASN A 21 10.85 -4.84 -16.31
N ASN A 22 9.82 -5.00 -17.14
CA ASN A 22 8.70 -4.07 -17.36
C ASN A 22 7.81 -3.85 -16.11
N LEU A 23 8.40 -3.88 -14.91
CA LEU A 23 7.76 -3.55 -13.66
C LEU A 23 7.88 -2.03 -13.44
N PRO A 24 6.82 -1.36 -12.96
CA PRO A 24 6.83 0.07 -12.75
C PRO A 24 7.75 0.51 -11.61
N ASP A 25 8.17 1.77 -11.68
CA ASP A 25 9.12 2.41 -10.77
C ASP A 25 8.76 2.13 -9.30
N ALA A 26 9.67 1.45 -8.59
CA ALA A 26 9.51 1.19 -7.17
C ALA A 26 9.71 2.49 -6.37
N PHE A 27 8.64 3.05 -5.83
CA PHE A 27 8.73 4.15 -4.88
C PHE A 27 9.21 3.64 -3.53
N THR A 28 10.35 4.16 -3.06
CA THR A 28 10.92 3.81 -1.76
C THR A 28 10.38 4.75 -0.67
N PHE A 29 9.77 4.19 0.38
CA PHE A 29 9.26 4.96 1.52
C PHE A 29 10.35 5.24 2.56
N ILE A 30 10.36 6.48 3.07
CA ILE A 30 11.08 6.88 4.28
C ILE A 30 10.03 7.05 5.38
N GLN A 31 10.12 6.24 6.44
CA GLN A 31 9.22 6.30 7.58
C GLN A 31 9.70 7.39 8.56
N HIS A 32 9.02 8.53 8.59
CA HIS A 32 8.89 9.32 9.83
C HIS A 32 7.50 9.02 10.38
N VAL A 33 7.45 8.34 11.53
CA VAL A 33 6.19 8.07 12.25
C VAL A 33 5.67 9.40 12.79
N GLN A 34 4.88 10.10 11.99
CA GLN A 34 4.00 11.15 12.48
C GLN A 34 2.59 10.76 12.06
N GLN A 35 1.80 10.35 13.06
CA GLN A 35 0.37 10.11 12.94
C GLN A 35 -0.29 11.45 12.61
N SER A 36 -0.43 11.77 11.32
CA SER A 36 -1.37 12.79 10.90
C SER A 36 -2.67 12.09 10.53
N PRO A 37 -3.81 12.42 11.14
CA PRO A 37 -5.10 12.06 10.56
C PRO A 37 -5.10 12.63 9.14
N MET A 38 -5.39 11.81 8.13
CA MET A 38 -5.69 12.33 6.80
C MET A 38 -6.99 13.12 6.96
N ALA A 39 -6.87 14.41 7.27
CA ALA A 39 -7.97 15.34 7.23
C ALA A 39 -8.57 15.27 5.83
N ASP A 40 -9.89 15.30 5.78
CA ASP A 40 -10.75 15.33 4.61
C ASP A 40 -10.25 16.39 3.61
N VAL A 41 -9.29 16.01 2.76
CA VAL A 41 -8.81 16.89 1.71
C VAL A 41 -9.97 16.93 0.74
N GLY A 42 -10.68 18.07 0.69
CA GLY A 42 -11.77 18.36 -0.23
C GLY A 42 -11.33 18.26 -1.70
N LEU A 43 -11.02 17.03 -2.11
CA LEU A 43 -10.61 16.63 -3.45
C LEU A 43 -11.92 16.35 -4.19
N PRO A 44 -12.36 17.26 -5.08
CA PRO A 44 -13.56 17.04 -5.86
C PRO A 44 -13.42 15.69 -6.59
N LYS A 45 -14.43 14.83 -6.45
CA LYS A 45 -14.55 13.50 -7.08
C LYS A 45 -13.52 12.45 -6.60
N SER A 46 -13.15 12.49 -5.33
CA SER A 46 -12.47 11.37 -4.67
C SER A 46 -13.48 10.33 -4.17
N HIS A 47 -13.10 9.05 -4.22
CA HIS A 47 -13.85 7.95 -3.63
C HIS A 47 -13.06 7.37 -2.48
N HIS A 48 -13.60 7.44 -1.27
CA HIS A 48 -13.04 6.71 -0.14
C HIS A 48 -13.17 5.21 -0.37
N VAL A 49 -12.08 4.48 -0.16
CA VAL A 49 -11.97 3.03 -0.34
C VAL A 49 -11.24 2.47 0.87
N ARG A 50 -11.93 1.58 1.58
CA ARG A 50 -11.32 0.71 2.57
C ARG A 50 -11.44 -0.73 2.09
N ALA A 51 -10.32 -1.33 1.74
CA ALA A 51 -10.26 -2.67 1.16
C ALA A 51 -9.37 -3.58 1.99
N ASN A 52 -9.87 -4.79 2.28
CA ASN A 52 -9.13 -5.84 2.94
C ASN A 52 -8.88 -6.96 1.95
N VAL A 53 -7.61 -7.28 1.69
CA VAL A 53 -7.20 -8.40 0.86
C VAL A 53 -6.18 -9.20 1.66
N GLY A 54 -6.59 -10.38 2.15
CA GLY A 54 -5.79 -11.18 3.06
C GLY A 54 -5.38 -10.39 4.33
N PRO A 55 -4.10 -10.38 4.73
CA PRO A 55 -3.63 -9.67 5.91
C PRO A 55 -3.41 -8.17 5.67
N VAL A 56 -3.65 -7.67 4.44
CA VAL A 56 -3.40 -6.30 4.04
C VAL A 56 -4.70 -5.50 4.02
N THR A 57 -4.67 -4.33 4.65
CA THR A 57 -5.73 -3.33 4.55
C THR A 57 -5.19 -2.09 3.85
N PHE A 58 -5.90 -1.62 2.85
CA PHE A 58 -5.75 -0.28 2.29
C PHE A 58 -6.91 0.58 2.79
N ASP A 59 -6.60 1.76 3.33
CA ASP A 59 -7.59 2.77 3.71
C ASP A 59 -7.18 4.11 3.09
N GLY A 60 -7.98 4.62 2.16
CA GLY A 60 -7.61 5.82 1.42
C GLY A 60 -8.64 6.27 0.40
N TYR A 61 -8.18 7.01 -0.58
CA TYR A 61 -8.98 7.63 -1.62
C TYR A 61 -8.45 7.26 -2.99
N ILE A 62 -9.37 7.03 -3.91
CA ILE A 62 -9.11 6.89 -5.34
C ILE A 62 -9.66 8.12 -6.04
N LEU A 63 -8.86 8.71 -6.94
CA LEU A 63 -9.21 9.84 -7.79
C LEU A 63 -9.24 9.33 -9.23
N PRO A 64 -10.40 8.86 -9.74
CA PRO A 64 -10.48 8.22 -11.06
C PRO A 64 -10.11 9.17 -12.20
N GLU A 65 -10.39 10.47 -12.08
CA GLU A 65 -10.07 11.46 -13.11
C GLU A 65 -8.57 11.75 -13.24
N LYS A 66 -7.80 11.45 -12.19
CA LYS A 66 -6.34 11.64 -12.15
C LYS A 66 -5.59 10.33 -12.17
N ASP A 67 -6.30 9.21 -12.28
CA ASP A 67 -5.77 7.87 -12.13
C ASP A 67 -4.77 7.77 -10.98
N THR A 68 -5.16 8.29 -9.81
CA THR A 68 -4.31 8.41 -8.64
C THR A 68 -4.97 7.77 -7.45
N LEU A 69 -4.21 7.03 -6.65
CA LEU A 69 -4.62 6.64 -5.31
C LEU A 69 -3.78 7.37 -4.26
N MET A 70 -4.34 7.54 -3.08
CA MET A 70 -3.63 7.99 -1.89
C MET A 70 -4.25 7.36 -0.65
N GLY A 71 -3.46 6.83 0.27
CA GLY A 71 -4.00 6.20 1.46
C GLY A 71 -2.94 5.68 2.38
N VAL A 72 -3.34 4.80 3.28
CA VAL A 72 -2.49 4.13 4.24
C VAL A 72 -2.60 2.63 4.05
N LEU A 73 -1.46 1.96 4.02
CA LEU A 73 -1.36 0.51 4.06
C LEU A 73 -1.17 0.03 5.48
N TYR A 74 -1.88 -1.05 5.81
CA TYR A 74 -1.74 -1.79 7.06
C TYR A 74 -1.49 -3.26 6.74
N LEU A 75 -0.67 -3.91 7.55
CA LEU A 75 -0.46 -5.35 7.51
C LEU A 75 -0.71 -5.90 8.91
N LEU A 76 -1.68 -6.80 9.06
CA LEU A 76 -2.15 -7.27 10.37
C LEU A 76 -2.46 -6.12 11.36
N ASN A 77 -3.15 -5.08 10.87
CA ASN A 77 -3.44 -3.84 11.61
C ASN A 77 -2.20 -3.00 12.01
N ILE A 78 -0.99 -3.38 11.61
CA ILE A 78 0.21 -2.55 11.78
C ILE A 78 0.30 -1.61 10.59
N GLN A 79 0.30 -0.30 10.86
CA GLN A 79 0.46 0.70 9.82
C GLN A 79 1.86 0.60 9.18
N LEU A 80 1.92 0.25 7.90
CA LEU A 80 3.16 0.21 7.13
C LEU A 80 3.60 1.59 6.68
N GLY A 81 2.64 2.43 6.27
CA GLY A 81 2.92 3.77 5.77
C GLY A 81 1.82 4.31 4.87
N LYS A 82 2.01 5.55 4.44
CA LYS A 82 1.17 6.17 3.41
C LYS A 82 1.58 5.63 2.04
N VAL A 83 0.67 5.49 1.10
CA VAL A 83 0.96 5.20 -0.30
C VAL A 83 0.26 6.23 -1.16
N SER A 84 0.91 6.72 -2.21
CA SER A 84 0.29 7.59 -3.20
C SER A 84 0.98 7.42 -4.55
N GLY A 85 0.22 7.53 -5.63
CA GLY A 85 0.78 7.40 -6.98
C GLY A 85 -0.27 7.13 -8.04
N SER A 86 0.19 7.08 -9.29
CA SER A 86 -0.66 6.80 -10.44
C SER A 86 -0.94 5.31 -10.58
N ILE A 87 -2.22 4.93 -10.62
CA ILE A 87 -2.66 3.53 -10.80
C ILE A 87 -2.54 3.05 -12.25
N GLU A 88 -2.48 3.95 -13.23
CA GLU A 88 -2.20 3.58 -14.63
C GLU A 88 -0.81 2.98 -14.79
N ARG A 89 0.17 3.55 -14.09
CA ARG A 89 1.54 3.01 -14.07
C ARG A 89 1.69 1.90 -13.04
N GLY A 90 0.72 1.73 -12.15
CA GLY A 90 0.82 0.86 -11.00
C GLY A 90 1.60 1.49 -9.84
N VAL A 91 1.16 1.23 -8.63
CA VAL A 91 1.79 1.69 -7.39
C VAL A 91 2.23 0.46 -6.60
N LYS A 92 3.54 0.28 -6.43
CA LYS A 92 4.12 -0.81 -5.67
C LYS A 92 4.60 -0.32 -4.31
N ALA A 93 4.21 -1.02 -3.25
CA ALA A 93 4.69 -0.84 -1.90
C ALA A 93 5.32 -2.15 -1.40
N THR A 94 6.58 -2.08 -0.97
CA THR A 94 7.31 -3.24 -0.46
C THR A 94 7.35 -3.22 1.06
N ALA A 95 6.86 -4.27 1.70
CA ALA A 95 6.93 -4.48 3.14
C ALA A 95 8.21 -5.27 3.49
N ARG A 96 8.99 -4.75 4.44
CA ARG A 96 10.15 -5.45 5.04
C ARG A 96 10.12 -5.27 6.55
N LEU A 97 9.38 -6.15 7.21
CA LEU A 97 9.28 -6.26 8.66
C LEU A 97 9.95 -7.56 9.12
N ALA A 98 10.34 -7.63 10.39
CA ALA A 98 10.87 -8.87 10.96
C ALA A 98 9.88 -10.05 10.85
N SER A 99 8.58 -9.76 10.95
CA SER A 99 7.50 -10.75 10.87
C SER A 99 6.86 -10.87 9.49
N ALA A 100 7.20 -10.01 8.53
CA ALA A 100 6.58 -10.05 7.21
C ALA A 100 7.41 -9.41 6.11
N THR A 101 7.43 -10.02 4.92
CA THR A 101 8.15 -9.51 3.76
C THR A 101 7.33 -9.72 2.49
N GLY A 102 7.40 -8.77 1.55
CA GLY A 102 6.81 -8.92 0.22
C GLY A 102 6.26 -7.61 -0.31
N ASP A 103 5.34 -7.72 -1.25
CA ASP A 103 4.88 -6.61 -2.08
C ASP A 103 3.35 -6.49 -2.10
N VAL A 104 2.88 -5.24 -2.08
CA VAL A 104 1.51 -4.84 -2.41
C VAL A 104 1.58 -4.01 -3.68
N VAL A 105 0.79 -4.37 -4.68
CA VAL A 105 0.71 -3.64 -5.95
C VAL A 105 -0.72 -3.20 -6.18
N PHE A 106 -0.90 -1.93 -6.44
CA PHE A 106 -2.14 -1.36 -6.93
C PHE A 106 -2.01 -1.07 -8.41
N PHE A 107 -3.03 -1.39 -9.19
CA PHE A 107 -3.03 -1.08 -10.62
C PHE A 107 -4.45 -0.93 -11.14
N LYS A 108 -4.59 -0.28 -12.29
CA LYS A 108 -5.86 -0.14 -13.00
C LYS A 108 -6.01 -1.26 -14.03
N GLN A 109 -7.19 -1.86 -14.08
CA GLN A 109 -7.61 -2.77 -15.14
C GLN A 109 -8.99 -2.32 -15.62
N ASP A 110 -9.08 -1.86 -16.86
CA ASP A 110 -10.27 -1.20 -17.41
C ASP A 110 -10.77 -0.03 -16.54
N LYS A 111 -11.92 -0.19 -15.90
CA LYS A 111 -12.53 0.80 -14.98
C LYS A 111 -12.34 0.42 -13.51
N GLU A 112 -11.71 -0.71 -13.24
CA GLU A 112 -11.48 -1.22 -11.89
C GLU A 112 -10.07 -0.90 -11.41
N VAL A 113 -9.95 -0.64 -10.11
CA VAL A 113 -8.68 -0.58 -9.39
C VAL A 113 -8.52 -1.87 -8.63
N TRP A 114 -7.37 -2.51 -8.79
CA TRP A 114 -7.04 -3.79 -8.22
C TRP A 114 -5.93 -3.65 -7.20
N MET A 115 -6.00 -4.46 -6.15
CA MET A 115 -4.94 -4.67 -5.18
C MET A 115 -4.47 -6.11 -5.26
N LYS A 116 -3.19 -6.29 -5.56
CA LYS A 116 -2.49 -7.57 -5.57
C LYS A 116 -1.51 -7.61 -4.42
N ILE A 117 -1.52 -8.72 -3.68
CA ILE A 117 -0.61 -8.98 -2.59
C ILE A 117 0.22 -10.22 -2.91
N ASP A 118 1.52 -10.12 -2.67
CA ASP A 118 2.45 -11.26 -2.58
C ASP A 118 3.34 -11.02 -1.36
N ILE A 119 2.83 -11.40 -0.18
CA ILE A 119 3.47 -11.17 1.12
C ILE A 119 3.57 -12.49 1.88
N SER A 120 4.70 -12.73 2.52
CA SER A 120 4.88 -13.77 3.53
C SER A 120 4.79 -13.17 4.93
N VAL A 121 3.96 -13.75 5.79
CA VAL A 121 3.76 -13.33 7.18
C VAL A 121 4.07 -14.52 8.09
N ILE A 122 5.12 -14.41 8.90
CA ILE A 122 5.59 -15.48 9.81
C ILE A 122 5.69 -16.84 9.07
N GLY A 123 6.25 -16.82 7.86
CA GLY A 123 6.41 -18.00 7.01
C GLY A 123 5.16 -18.44 6.24
N ALA A 124 3.98 -17.88 6.50
CA ALA A 124 2.76 -18.17 5.73
C ALA A 124 2.66 -17.26 4.50
N PRO A 125 2.66 -17.81 3.26
CA PRO A 125 2.55 -17.01 2.05
C PRO A 125 1.10 -16.60 1.77
N TRP A 126 0.92 -15.34 1.36
CA TRP A 126 -0.36 -14.77 0.93
C TRP A 126 -0.21 -14.22 -0.48
N LYS A 127 -0.88 -14.88 -1.43
CA LYS A 127 -0.94 -14.47 -2.84
C LYS A 127 -2.39 -14.30 -3.25
N MET A 128 -2.85 -13.05 -3.30
CA MET A 128 -4.25 -12.73 -3.55
C MET A 128 -4.34 -11.48 -4.40
N GLU A 129 -5.42 -11.35 -5.16
CA GLU A 129 -5.66 -10.23 -6.06
C GLU A 129 -7.16 -9.96 -6.10
N GLN A 130 -7.56 -8.70 -5.89
CA GLN A 130 -8.95 -8.32 -5.78
C GLN A 130 -9.19 -6.89 -6.27
N ALA A 131 -10.29 -6.70 -7.01
CA ALA A 131 -10.81 -5.37 -7.32
C ALA A 131 -11.28 -4.68 -6.04
N ILE A 132 -10.72 -3.50 -5.76
CA ILE A 132 -11.02 -2.68 -4.60
C ILE A 132 -11.95 -1.49 -4.93
N TRP A 133 -12.11 -1.18 -6.21
CA TRP A 133 -13.03 -0.14 -6.70
C TRP A 133 -13.34 -0.31 -8.20
N PRO A 134 -14.54 0.05 -8.70
CA PRO A 134 -15.76 0.31 -7.92
C PRO A 134 -16.20 -0.95 -7.15
N PRO A 135 -16.94 -0.83 -6.03
CA PRO A 135 -17.42 -1.99 -5.29
C PRO A 135 -18.29 -2.85 -6.21
N LYS A 136 -17.98 -4.16 -6.30
CA LYS A 136 -18.82 -5.08 -7.07
C LYS A 136 -20.22 -5.09 -6.46
N HIS A 137 -21.21 -4.61 -7.22
CA HIS A 137 -22.60 -4.82 -6.88
C HIS A 137 -22.87 -6.32 -6.97
N HIS A 138 -22.93 -7.00 -5.82
CA HIS A 138 -23.57 -8.30 -5.75
C HIS A 138 -25.05 -8.07 -6.11
N LYS A 139 -25.43 -8.50 -7.32
CA LYS A 139 -26.83 -8.61 -7.73
C LYS A 139 -27.47 -9.83 -7.09
#